data_AF-A0A7J4MIB1-F1
#
_entry.id   AF-A0A7J4MIB1-F1
#
_cell.length_a   1.000
_cell.length_b   1.000
_cell.length_c   1.000
_cell.angle_alpha   90.00
_cell.angle_beta   90.00
_cell.angle_gamma   90.00
#
_symmetry.space_group_name_H-M   'P 1'
#
loop_
_entity.id
_entity.type
_entity.pdbx_description
1 polymer ?
#
loop_
_entity_poly.entity_id
_entity_poly.type
_entity_poly.pdbx_seq_one_letter_code
_entity_poly.pdbx_strand_id
1 'polypeptide(L)' 'MDWDRTGGRLQKKLGERFEAFGMRVDNDTRMELIRSMKPEGRTVEGLKAHADNLRPYIDIVDPEGIEKE' A
#
# COMPACT_ATOMS: atom_id res chain seq x y z
N MET A 1 -1.16 -19.28 -17.44
CA MET A 1 -0.59 -17.92 -17.37
C MET A 1 -0.30 -17.62 -15.91
N ASP A 2 0.94 -17.25 -15.58
CA ASP A 2 1.38 -17.05 -14.19
C ASP A 2 1.09 -15.60 -13.78
N TRP A 3 -0.10 -15.41 -13.20
CA TRP A 3 -0.60 -14.11 -12.78
C TRP A 3 0.17 -13.53 -11.60
N ASP A 4 0.70 -14.37 -10.71
CA ASP A 4 1.55 -13.92 -9.61
C ASP A 4 2.83 -13.28 -10.14
N ARG A 5 3.50 -13.94 -11.10
CA ARG A 5 4.71 -13.41 -11.73
C ARG A 5 4.43 -12.21 -12.63
N THR A 6 3.33 -12.22 -13.38
CA THR A 6 2.97 -11.12 -14.27
C THR A 6 2.54 -9.89 -13.47
N GLY A 7 1.70 -10.08 -12.45
CA GLY A 7 1.26 -9.05 -11.52
C GLY A 7 2.43 -8.42 -10.77
N GLY A 8 3.37 -9.23 -10.24
CA GLY A 8 4.56 -8.70 -9.57
C GLY A 8 5.44 -7.84 -10.49
N ARG A 9 5.60 -8.23 -11.77
CA ARG A 9 6.32 -7.40 -12.76
C ARG A 9 5.61 -6.09 -13.07
N LEU A 10 4.28 -6.11 -13.18
CA LEU A 10 3.48 -4.91 -13.43
C LEU A 10 3.54 -3.95 -12.24
N GLN A 11 3.36 -4.46 -11.03
CA GLN A 11 3.45 -3.69 -9.80
C GLN A 11 4.81 -2.98 -9.70
N LYS A 12 5.91 -3.71 -9.93
CA LYS A 12 7.26 -3.14 -9.92
C LYS A 12 7.42 -2.00 -10.92
N LYS A 13 7.03 -2.22 -12.18
CA LYS A 13 7.12 -1.21 -13.25
C LYS A 13 6.27 0.03 -12.99
N LEU A 14 5.12 -0.13 -12.33
CA LEU A 14 4.26 1.00 -11.96
C LEU A 14 4.91 1.81 -10.82
N GLY A 15 5.43 1.14 -9.79
CA GLY A 15 6.16 1.79 -8.69
C GLY A 15 7.33 2.63 -9.21
N GLU A 16 8.20 2.04 -10.03
CA GLU A 16 9.35 2.74 -10.64
C GLU A 16 8.93 3.99 -11.43
N ARG A 17 7.78 3.96 -12.10
CA ARG A 17 7.26 5.12 -12.85
C ARG A 17 6.68 6.19 -11.93
N PHE A 18 5.94 5.80 -10.88
CA PHE A 18 5.42 6.77 -9.91
C PHE A 18 6.55 7.50 -9.19
N GLU A 19 7.59 6.77 -8.80
CA GLU A 19 8.80 7.37 -8.22
C GLU A 19 9.49 8.33 -9.20
N ALA A 20 9.60 7.97 -10.49
CA ALA A 20 10.13 8.87 -11.51
C ALA A 20 9.29 10.15 -11.72
N PHE A 21 8.00 10.10 -11.41
CA PHE A 21 7.09 11.27 -11.40
C PHE A 21 7.15 12.07 -10.08
N GLY A 22 8.03 11.71 -9.15
CA GLY A 22 8.19 12.40 -7.87
C GLY A 22 7.21 11.96 -6.78
N MET A 23 6.46 10.88 -7.00
CA MET A 23 5.63 10.29 -5.94
C MET A 23 6.49 9.48 -4.98
N ARG A 24 6.09 9.44 -3.71
CA ARG A 24 6.68 8.52 -2.72
C ARG A 24 5.83 7.25 -2.66
N VAL A 25 6.42 6.11 -3.00
CA VAL A 25 5.77 4.80 -2.90
C VAL A 25 6.43 4.01 -1.78
N ASP A 26 5.76 3.89 -0.63
CA ASP A 26 6.29 3.11 0.49
C ASP A 26 5.99 1.61 0.31
N ASN A 27 6.96 0.90 -0.24
CA ASN A 27 6.86 -0.53 -0.44
C ASN A 27 7.18 -1.34 0.83
N ASP A 28 7.90 -0.76 1.81
CA ASP A 28 8.28 -1.44 3.04
C ASP A 28 7.06 -1.60 3.96
N THR A 29 6.29 -0.53 4.15
CA THR A 29 5.01 -0.59 4.87
C THR A 29 4.06 -1.60 4.23
N ARG A 30 3.97 -1.63 2.90
CA ARG A 30 3.18 -2.64 2.18
C ARG A 30 3.63 -4.06 2.51
N MET A 31 4.93 -4.33 2.47
CA MET A 31 5.46 -5.65 2.75
C MET A 31 5.19 -6.08 4.19
N GLU A 32 5.22 -5.14 5.13
CA GLU A 32 4.93 -5.41 6.54
C GLU A 32 3.45 -5.74 6.76
N LEU A 33 2.53 -4.99 6.13
CA LEU A 33 1.10 -5.30 6.13
C LEU A 33 0.81 -6.70 5.56
N ILE A 34 1.46 -7.06 4.44
CA ILE A 34 1.34 -8.39 3.84
C ILE A 34 1.83 -9.50 4.77
N ARG A 35 2.86 -9.26 5.58
CA ARG A 35 3.40 -10.25 6.52
C ARG A 35 2.50 -10.41 7.74
N SER A 36 2.06 -9.29 8.30
CA SER A 36 1.38 -9.23 9.59
C SER A 36 -0.13 -9.50 9.50
N MET A 37 -0.76 -9.24 8.36
CA MET A 37 -2.22 -9.32 8.20
C MET A 37 -2.64 -10.40 7.19
N LYS A 38 -1.98 -11.56 7.10
CA LYS A 38 -2.37 -12.57 6.09
C LYS A 38 -3.72 -13.23 6.41
N PRO A 39 -4.61 -13.42 5.40
CA PRO A 39 -4.49 -13.02 3.99
C PRO A 39 -4.92 -11.58 3.66
N GLU A 40 -5.57 -10.87 4.57
CA GLU A 40 -6.24 -9.57 4.39
C GLU A 40 -5.32 -8.46 3.87
N GLY A 41 -4.04 -8.46 4.26
CA GLY A 41 -3.04 -7.48 3.85
C GLY A 41 -2.51 -7.67 2.43
N ARG A 42 -2.91 -8.73 1.72
CA ARG A 42 -2.41 -9.02 0.35
C ARG A 42 -3.03 -8.12 -0.72
N THR A 43 -4.23 -7.57 -0.47
CA THR A 43 -4.95 -6.76 -1.44
C THR A 43 -5.51 -5.49 -0.80
N VAL A 44 -5.75 -4.46 -1.61
CA VAL A 44 -6.31 -3.19 -1.13
C VAL A 44 -7.75 -3.39 -0.63
N GLU A 45 -8.50 -4.28 -1.28
CA GLU A 45 -9.86 -4.64 -0.89
C GLU A 45 -9.90 -5.34 0.47
N GLY A 46 -8.91 -6.19 0.78
CA GLY A 46 -8.78 -6.82 2.09
C GLY A 46 -8.44 -5.82 3.18
N LEU A 47 -7.58 -4.84 2.88
CA LEU A 47 -7.23 -3.76 3.81
C LEU A 47 -8.43 -2.85 4.17
N LYS A 48 -9.43 -2.75 3.29
CA LYS A 48 -10.61 -1.88 3.52
C LYS A 48 -11.32 -2.18 4.84
N ALA A 49 -11.43 -3.44 5.22
CA ALA A 49 -12.08 -3.85 6.48
C ALA A 49 -11.32 -3.39 7.74
N HIS A 50 -10.05 -2.99 7.58
CA HIS A 50 -9.17 -2.56 8.67
C HIS A 50 -8.84 -1.07 8.62
N ALA A 51 -9.41 -0.31 7.68
CA ALA A 51 -9.08 1.10 7.47
C ALA A 51 -9.25 1.93 8.76
N ASP A 52 -10.38 1.78 9.45
CA ASP A 52 -10.67 2.51 10.70
C ASP A 52 -9.67 2.16 11.81
N ASN A 53 -9.18 0.91 11.85
CA ASN A 53 -8.19 0.46 12.84
C ASN A 53 -6.77 0.91 12.50
N LEU A 54 -6.43 1.04 11.21
CA LEU A 54 -5.12 1.47 10.74
C LEU A 54 -4.97 2.99 10.76
N ARG A 55 -6.07 3.73 10.62
CA ARG A 55 -6.08 5.19 10.52
C ARG A 55 -5.34 5.91 11.66
N PRO A 56 -5.52 5.56 12.95
CA PRO A 56 -4.79 6.23 14.03
C PRO A 56 -3.26 6.13 13.91
N TYR A 57 -2.74 5.03 13.33
CA TYR A 57 -1.30 4.87 13.13
C TYR A 57 -0.78 5.75 11.99
N ILE A 58 -1.60 5.96 10.95
CA ILE A 58 -1.28 6.88 9.87
C ILE A 58 -1.26 8.31 10.42
N ASP A 59 -2.26 8.70 11.20
CA ASP A 59 -2.37 10.07 11.75
C ASP A 59 -1.21 10.42 12.72
N ILE A 60 -0.54 9.43 13.33
CA ILE A 60 0.69 9.66 14.12
C ILE A 60 1.84 10.16 13.24
N VAL A 61 1.95 9.66 12.01
CA VAL A 61 3.04 9.96 11.08
C VAL A 61 2.67 11.10 10.13
N ASP A 62 1.39 11.22 9.79
CA ASP A 62 0.84 12.19 8.85
C ASP A 62 -0.43 12.87 9.43
N PRO A 63 -0.30 13.70 10.48
CA PRO A 63 -1.43 14.32 11.16
C PRO A 63 -2.20 15.34 10.30
N GLU A 64 -1.55 15.90 9.27
CA GLU A 64 -2.13 16.86 8.32
C GLU A 64 -2.55 16.19 6.99
N GLY A 65 -2.48 14.85 6.92
CA GLY A 65 -2.70 14.09 5.69
C GLY A 65 -4.04 14.41 5.03
N ILE A 66 -4.01 14.61 3.70
CA ILE A 66 -5.08 15.12 2.82
C ILE A 66 -6.18 15.84 3.62
N GLU A 67 -5.97 17.13 3.89
CA GLU A 67 -7.03 18.04 4.32
C GLU A 67 -8.30 17.75 3.52
N LYS A 68 -9.42 17.61 4.22
CA LYS A 68 -10.73 17.39 3.59
C LYS A 68 -10.98 18.54 2.60
N GLU A 69 -10.96 18.24 1.30
CA GLU A 69 -11.66 19.07 0.31
C GLU A 69 -13.14 19.23 0.69
#